data_AF-A0A359HHJ0-F1
#
_entry.id   AF-A0A359HHJ0-F1
#
_cell.length_a   1.000
_cell.length_b   1.000
_cell.length_c   1.000
_cell.angle_alpha   90.00
_cell.angle_beta   90.00
_cell.angle_gamma   90.00
#
_symmetry.space_group_name_H-M   'P 1'
#
loop_
_entity.id
_entity.type
_entity.pdbx_description
1 polymer ?
#
loop_
_entity_poly.entity_id
_entity_poly.type
_entity_poly.pdbx_seq_one_letter_code
_entity_poly.pdbx_strand_id
1 'polypeptide(L)' 'MRKICIVVGSRANYSSIKSVMRAVQNHPDLQLQVVAGASALLDRFGAVVDVIEADGFPPDARVHMLIEGENPVT' A
#
# COMPACT_ATOMS: atom_id res chain seq x y z
N MET A 1 -21.31 -8.50 3.05
CA MET A 1 -19.91 -8.43 2.58
C MET A 1 -19.12 -7.52 3.50
N ARG A 2 -18.13 -8.06 4.23
CA ARG A 2 -17.31 -7.31 5.19
C ARG A 2 -16.09 -6.72 4.49
N LYS A 3 -15.85 -5.42 4.66
CA LYS A 3 -14.70 -4.74 4.05
C LYS A 3 -13.48 -4.86 4.95
N ILE A 4 -12.33 -5.18 4.36
CA ILE A 4 -11.04 -5.29 5.03
C ILE A 4 -10.09 -4.32 4.35
N CYS A 5 -9.77 -3.21 5.03
CA CYS A 5 -8.84 -2.21 4.54
C CYS A 5 -7.43 -2.51 5.03
N ILE A 6 -6.48 -2.66 4.10
CA ILE A 6 -5.07 -2.88 4.37
C ILE A 6 -4.30 -1.64 3.93
N VAL A 7 -3.59 -1.03 4.87
CA VAL A 7 -2.74 0.15 4.62
C VAL A 7 -1.29 -0.32 4.45
N VAL A 8 -0.70 -0.01 3.30
CA VAL A 8 0.68 -0.38 2.96
C VAL A 8 1.53 0.89 2.92
N GLY A 9 2.40 1.03 3.93
CA GLY A 9 3.30 2.17 4.07
C GLY A 9 4.72 1.94 3.54
N SER A 10 5.12 0.69 3.31
CA SER A 10 6.48 0.33 2.90
C SER A 10 6.55 -1.02 2.20
N ARG A 11 7.69 -1.29 1.53
CA ARG A 11 7.98 -2.61 0.94
C ARG A 11 7.93 -3.74 1.97
N ALA A 12 8.48 -3.52 3.16
CA ALA A 12 8.51 -4.52 4.23
C ALA A 12 7.09 -4.89 4.68
N ASN A 13 6.20 -3.90 4.82
CA ASN A 13 4.79 -4.17 5.11
C ASN A 13 4.15 -5.00 4.00
N TYR A 14 4.38 -4.62 2.73
CA TYR A 14 3.81 -5.34 1.60
C TYR A 14 4.24 -6.81 1.56
N SER A 15 5.55 -7.07 1.70
CA SER A 15 6.10 -8.44 1.70
C SER A 15 5.44 -9.33 2.74
N SER A 16 5.19 -8.80 3.95
CA SER A 16 4.58 -9.57 5.04
C SER A 16 3.07 -9.80 4.88
N ILE A 17 2.34 -8.87 4.25
CA ILE A 17 0.86 -8.89 4.23
C ILE A 17 0.28 -9.47 2.93
N LYS A 18 1.07 -9.65 1.88
CA LYS A 18 0.63 -10.12 0.56
C LYS A 18 -0.23 -11.40 0.60
N SER A 19 0.14 -12.38 1.42
CA SER A 19 -0.62 -13.63 1.56
C SER A 19 -2.02 -13.41 2.13
N VAL A 20 -2.15 -12.50 3.12
CA VAL A 20 -3.44 -12.11 3.70
C VAL A 20 -4.28 -11.35 2.68
N MET A 21 -3.68 -10.41 1.93
CA MET A 21 -4.39 -9.67 0.87
C MET A 21 -5.01 -10.64 -0.15
N ARG A 22 -4.27 -11.66 -0.59
CA ARG A 22 -4.78 -12.68 -1.51
C ARG A 22 -5.90 -13.52 -0.89
N ALA A 23 -5.76 -13.91 0.37
CA ALA A 23 -6.81 -14.66 1.07
C ALA A 23 -8.11 -13.85 1.20
N VAL A 24 -8.01 -12.56 1.51
CA VAL A 24 -9.16 -11.64 1.58
C VAL A 24 -9.81 -11.48 0.20
N GLN A 25 -9.02 -11.26 -0.85
CA GLN A 25 -9.51 -11.10 -2.22
C GLN A 25 -10.26 -12.34 -2.73
N ASN A 26 -9.85 -13.54 -2.31
CA ASN A 26 -10.45 -14.80 -2.74
C ASN A 26 -11.64 -15.25 -1.86
N HIS A 27 -11.95 -14.55 -0.77
CA HIS A 27 -13.01 -14.96 0.14
C HIS A 27 -14.36 -14.36 -0.29
N PRO A 28 -15.42 -15.17 -0.50
CA PRO A 28 -16.69 -14.70 -1.08
C PRO A 28 -17.41 -13.63 -0.23
N ASP A 29 -17.26 -13.68 1.09
CA ASP A 29 -17.90 -12.71 1.99
C ASP A 29 -17.07 -11.46 2.31
N LEU A 30 -15.83 -11.37 1.80
CA LEU A 30 -14.93 -10.27 2.08
C LEU A 30 -14.70 -9.40 0.85
N GLN A 31 -14.43 -8.12 1.10
CA GLN A 31 -13.97 -7.18 0.10
C GLN A 31 -12.64 -6.61 0.57
N LEU A 32 -11.58 -6.83 -0.22
CA LEU A 32 -10.30 -6.18 0.00
C LEU A 32 -10.40 -4.70 -0.39
N GLN A 33 -9.85 -3.83 0.46
CA GLN A 33 -9.54 -2.45 0.13
C GLN A 33 -8.06 -2.18 0.45
N VAL A 34 -7.38 -1.41 -0.40
CA VAL A 34 -5.95 -1.16 -0.32
C VAL A 34 -5.69 0.33 -0.29
N VAL A 35 -4.94 0.78 0.71
CA VAL A 35 -4.43 2.16 0.80
C VAL A 35 -2.92 2.11 0.73
N ALA A 36 -2.32 2.74 -0.29
CA ALA A 36 -0.87 2.87 -0.40
C ALA A 36 -0.44 4.27 0.07
N GLY A 37 0.65 4.36 0.84
CA GLY A 37 1.14 5.64 1.34
C GLY A 37 2.60 5.63 1.78
N ALA A 38 3.06 6.72 2.38
CA ALA A 38 4.42 6.87 2.92
C ALA A 38 5.52 6.47 1.89
N SER A 39 6.48 5.63 2.30
CA SER A 39 7.60 5.24 1.43
C SER A 39 7.20 4.31 0.28
N ALA A 40 6.01 3.72 0.32
CA ALA A 40 5.50 2.89 -0.78
C ALA A 40 5.16 3.70 -2.06
N LEU A 41 4.95 5.02 -1.93
CA LEU A 41 4.66 5.94 -3.04
C LEU A 41 5.88 6.74 -3.52
N LEU A 42 7.05 6.57 -2.91
CA LEU A 42 8.24 7.36 -3.25
C LEU A 42 9.09 6.61 -4.28
N ASP A 43 9.22 7.18 -5.47
CA ASP A 43 9.96 6.60 -6.61
C ASP A 43 11.40 6.22 -6.28
N ARG A 44 12.06 6.99 -5.40
CA ARG A 44 13.43 6.74 -4.94
C ARG A 44 13.63 5.40 -4.22
N PHE A 45 12.55 4.77 -3.75
CA PHE A 45 12.60 3.47 -3.08
C PHE A 45 12.10 2.32 -3.98
N GLY A 46 11.92 2.59 -5.28
CA GLY A 46 11.24 1.72 -6.23
C GLY A 46 9.76 1.70 -5.90
N ALA A 47 8.92 2.19 -6.82
CA ALA A 47 7.48 2.34 -6.62
C ALA A 47 6.84 0.99 -6.21
N VAL A 48 6.76 0.75 -4.90
CA VAL A 48 6.16 -0.46 -4.32
C VAL A 48 4.71 -0.57 -4.76
N VAL A 49 4.08 0.59 -5.01
CA VAL A 49 2.75 0.69 -5.60
C VAL A 49 2.66 -0.03 -6.95
N ASP A 50 3.67 0.03 -7.82
CA ASP A 50 3.66 -0.66 -9.12
C ASP A 50 3.68 -2.18 -8.93
N VAL A 51 4.43 -2.66 -7.93
CA VAL A 51 4.48 -4.09 -7.59
C VAL A 51 3.13 -4.56 -7.03
N ILE A 52 2.52 -3.75 -6.16
CA ILE A 52 1.18 -3.97 -5.59
C ILE A 52 0.14 -4.08 -6.72
N GLU A 53 0.18 -3.17 -7.70
CA GLU A 53 -0.72 -3.18 -8.86
C GLU A 53 -0.48 -4.39 -9.77
N ALA A 54 0.78 -4.70 -10.09
CA ALA A 54 1.15 -5.85 -10.91
C ALA A 54 0.73 -7.19 -10.27
N ASP A 55 0.67 -7.27 -8.95
CA ASP A 55 0.20 -8.44 -8.21
C ASP A 55 -1.34 -8.57 -8.16
N GLY A 56 -2.07 -7.58 -8.70
CA GLY A 56 -3.53 -7.56 -8.78
C GLY A 56 -4.21 -6.92 -7.57
N PHE A 57 -3.54 -5.99 -6.89
CA PHE A 57 -4.06 -5.27 -5.72
C PHE A 57 -4.12 -3.75 -5.95
N PRO A 58 -4.92 -3.25 -6.92
CA PRO A 58 -4.97 -1.81 -7.19
C PRO A 58 -5.35 -1.02 -5.93
N PRO A 59 -4.59 0.02 -5.54
CA PRO A 59 -4.94 0.86 -4.41
C PRO A 59 -6.27 1.59 -4.62
N ASP A 60 -7.20 1.45 -3.69
CA ASP A 60 -8.41 2.29 -3.61
C ASP A 60 -8.06 3.76 -3.30
N ALA A 61 -6.96 3.97 -2.57
CA ALA A 61 -6.44 5.31 -2.29
C ALA A 61 -4.91 5.33 -2.25
N ARG A 62 -4.34 6.45 -2.69
CA ARG A 62 -2.93 6.79 -2.53
C ARG A 62 -2.83 8.00 -1.61
N VAL A 63 -2.11 7.87 -0.50
CA VAL A 63 -1.95 8.92 0.51
C VAL A 63 -0.50 9.38 0.54
N HIS A 64 -0.26 10.53 -0.10
CA HIS A 64 1.05 11.20 -0.06
C HIS A 64 1.23 11.86 1.31
N MET A 65 2.16 11.33 2.11
CA MET A 65 2.52 11.89 3.40
C MET A 65 3.67 12.88 3.17
N LEU A 66 3.34 14.15 2.92
CA LEU A 66 4.32 15.23 2.93
C LEU A 66 4.82 15.42 4.35
N ILE A 67 6.13 15.27 4.58
CA ILE A 67 6.78 15.79 5.78
C ILE A 67 7.29 17.17 5.40
N GLU A 68 6.63 18.24 5.86
CA GLU A 68 7.24 19.56 5.89
C GLU A 68 8.48 19.48 6.81
N GLY A 69 9.69 19.56 6.23
CA GLY A 69 10.92 19.54 7.03
C GLY A 69 12.24 19.17 6.34
N GLU A 70 12.32 19.07 5.01
CA GLU A 70 13.58 18.70 4.32
C GLU A 70 14.52 19.89 4.02
N ASN A 71 14.20 21.12 4.43
CA ASN A 71 15.13 22.27 4.26
C ASN A 71 15.73 22.73 5.60
N PRO A 72 16.71 22.02 6.19
CA PRO A 72 17.62 22.68 7.10
C PRO A 72 18.46 23.65 6.26
N VAL A 73 18.14 24.93 6.36
CA VAL A 73 18.99 26.01 5.87
C VAL A 73 20.15 26.11 6.84
N THR A 74 21.32 25.61 6.47
CA THR A 74 22.60 25.89 7.14
C THR A 74 23.51 26.62 6.17
#